data_AF-A0A2P2IF10-F1
#
_entry.id   AF-A0A2P2IF10-F1
#
_cell.length_a   1.000
_cell.length_b   1.000
_cell.length_c   1.000
_cell.angle_alpha   90.00
_cell.angle_beta   90.00
_cell.angle_gamma   90.00
#
_symmetry.space_group_name_H-M   'P 1'
#
loop_
_entity.id
_entity.type
_entity.pdbx_description
1 polymer ?
#
loop_
_entity_poly.entity_id
_entity_poly.type
_entity_poly.pdbx_seq_one_letter_code
_entity_poly.pdbx_strand_id
1 'polypeptide(L)'
;MKAVTTAFLLLLFCGSGLGASESLGSDEFEGRKDATPRLILNPFGIFGNPSCTYNGDEGRCYGEVECLALAGNYGAFCPGLQGLCCLFYRTCGQRTSQEVAYFRNLHWPLEDQSSSACSFKVIRRSDKICGLKVQAEKVDLPSHSSNCVSTFIHITGAGIR
;
A
#
# COMPACT_ATOMS: atom_id res chain seq x y z
N MET A 1 -24.97 -15.55 30.83
CA MET A 1 -23.95 -15.52 31.90
C MET A 1 -22.62 -16.00 31.30
N LYS A 2 -21.61 -15.12 31.32
CA LYS A 2 -20.12 -15.30 31.37
C LYS A 2 -19.49 -16.41 30.48
N ALA A 3 -18.42 -16.18 29.71
CA ALA A 3 -17.28 -15.31 29.96
C ALA A 3 -16.57 -14.89 28.66
N VAL A 4 -16.03 -13.67 28.67
CA VAL A 4 -15.03 -13.16 27.73
C VAL A 4 -13.68 -13.32 28.42
N THR A 5 -12.76 -14.07 27.81
CA THR A 5 -11.41 -14.29 28.33
C THR A 5 -10.44 -13.37 27.60
N THR A 6 -10.14 -12.23 28.21
CA THR A 6 -9.11 -11.29 27.75
C THR A 6 -7.78 -11.68 28.38
N ALA A 7 -6.81 -12.10 27.57
CA ALA A 7 -5.45 -12.36 28.04
C ALA A 7 -4.64 -11.05 28.03
N PHE A 8 -4.45 -10.46 29.21
CA PHE A 8 -3.43 -9.44 29.44
C PHE A 8 -2.16 -10.14 29.94
N LEU A 9 -1.11 -10.17 29.13
CA LEU A 9 0.23 -10.54 29.62
C LEU A 9 0.99 -9.27 29.98
N LEU A 10 1.21 -9.09 31.27
CA LEU A 10 2.00 -8.03 31.90
C LEU A 10 3.49 -8.23 31.58
N LEU A 11 4.11 -7.25 30.92
CA LEU A 11 5.57 -7.11 30.95
C LEU A 11 5.95 -6.29 32.19
N LEU A 12 6.57 -6.98 33.16
CA LEU A 12 7.16 -6.37 34.35
C LEU A 12 8.39 -5.55 33.95
N PHE A 13 8.28 -4.22 34.01
CA PHE A 13 9.42 -3.32 34.00
C PHE A 13 10.12 -3.37 35.35
N CYS A 14 11.36 -3.87 35.39
CA CYS A 14 12.26 -3.67 36.52
C CYS A 14 13.30 -2.63 36.08
N GLY A 15 13.19 -1.42 36.60
CA GLY A 15 14.10 -0.32 36.28
C GLY A 15 13.77 0.91 37.12
N SER A 16 14.44 1.02 38.26
CA SER A 16 14.41 2.14 39.19
C SER A 16 15.08 3.38 38.57
N GLY A 17 14.39 4.52 38.59
CA GLY A 17 15.00 5.81 38.26
C GLY A 17 14.00 6.97 38.28
N LEU A 18 14.04 7.77 39.35
CA LEU A 18 13.43 9.10 39.42
C LEU A 18 14.02 10.01 38.33
N GLY A 19 13.17 10.74 37.61
CA GLY A 19 13.61 11.83 36.73
C GLY A 19 12.46 12.40 35.92
N ALA A 20 11.94 13.55 36.33
CA ALA A 20 11.11 14.39 35.48
C ALA A 20 11.98 15.11 34.45
N SER A 21 11.66 14.99 33.16
CA SER A 21 11.96 16.00 32.15
C SER A 21 11.08 15.79 30.92
N GLU A 22 10.25 16.77 30.61
CA GLU A 22 9.74 16.99 29.26
C GLU A 22 10.94 17.11 28.32
N SER A 23 11.00 16.28 27.28
CA SER A 23 11.90 16.50 26.16
C SER A 23 11.09 16.46 24.87
N LEU A 24 10.84 17.65 24.32
CA LEU A 24 10.62 17.85 22.91
C LEU A 24 11.90 17.39 22.19
N GLY A 25 11.91 16.14 21.74
CA GLY A 25 12.90 15.65 20.81
C GLY A 25 12.59 16.22 19.42
N SER A 26 13.34 17.24 19.02
CA SER A 26 13.46 17.63 17.63
C SER A 26 14.31 16.57 16.92
N ASP A 27 13.68 15.66 16.19
CA ASP A 27 14.42 14.69 15.36
C ASP A 27 15.17 15.43 14.24
N GLU A 28 16.48 15.21 14.23
CA GLU A 28 17.46 15.73 13.29
C GLU A 28 17.20 15.14 11.89
N PHE A 29 16.75 15.97 10.94
CA PHE A 29 16.44 15.50 9.57
C PHE A 29 17.70 15.43 8.71
N GLU A 30 18.25 14.23 8.56
CA GLU A 30 19.28 13.95 7.58
C GLU A 30 18.67 13.87 6.17
N GLY A 31 18.86 14.95 5.41
CA GLY A 31 18.26 15.17 4.09
C GLY A 31 18.65 14.11 3.06
N ARG A 32 17.66 13.33 2.61
CA ARG A 32 17.82 12.29 1.57
C ARG A 32 17.83 12.91 0.17
N LYS A 33 19.02 12.97 -0.45
CA LYS A 33 19.21 13.29 -1.88
C LYS A 33 18.80 12.10 -2.76
N ASP A 34 17.55 12.02 -3.20
CA ASP A 34 17.19 11.18 -4.36
C ASP A 34 16.87 12.09 -5.56
N ALA A 35 17.79 12.11 -6.53
CA ALA A 35 17.70 12.87 -7.77
C ALA A 35 16.65 12.24 -8.71
N THR A 36 15.40 12.63 -8.54
CA THR A 36 14.34 12.51 -9.54
C THR A 36 13.66 13.87 -9.67
N PRO A 37 13.34 14.38 -10.87
CA PRO A 37 12.58 15.61 -11.03
C PRO A 37 11.17 15.36 -10.52
N ARG A 38 10.97 15.56 -9.22
CA ARG A 38 9.65 15.61 -8.59
C ARG A 38 9.01 16.90 -9.07
N LEU A 39 7.88 16.83 -9.76
CA LEU A 39 6.98 17.97 -9.91
C LEU A 39 6.58 18.36 -8.48
N ILE A 40 7.24 19.37 -7.91
CA ILE A 40 6.98 19.82 -6.53
C ILE A 40 5.67 20.60 -6.54
N LEU A 41 4.56 19.88 -6.49
CA LEU A 41 3.24 20.45 -6.20
C LEU A 41 2.86 20.28 -4.72
N ASN A 42 3.70 19.61 -3.93
CA ASN A 42 3.55 19.50 -2.49
C ASN A 42 4.87 19.89 -1.79
N PRO A 43 4.94 21.07 -1.14
CA PRO A 43 6.15 21.50 -0.42
C PRO A 43 6.49 20.61 0.79
N PHE A 44 5.58 19.72 1.22
CA PHE A 44 5.80 18.79 2.34
C PHE A 44 6.15 17.35 1.92
N GLY A 45 6.19 17.06 0.61
CA GLY A 45 6.57 15.73 0.07
C GLY A 45 8.06 15.37 0.23
N ILE A 46 8.84 16.23 0.90
CA ILE A 46 10.28 16.09 1.14
C ILE A 46 10.59 14.90 2.06
N PHE A 47 9.66 14.56 2.95
CA PHE A 47 9.79 13.48 3.95
C PHE A 47 9.18 12.14 3.49
N GLY A 48 8.78 12.07 2.21
CA GLY A 48 8.06 10.92 1.68
C GLY A 48 6.56 11.00 1.96
N ASN A 49 5.84 9.94 1.54
CA ASN A 49 4.39 9.88 1.60
C ASN A 49 3.99 8.86 2.67
N PRO A 50 3.49 9.29 3.85
CA PRO A 50 3.14 8.37 4.93
C PRO A 50 1.99 7.43 4.54
N SER A 51 1.90 6.28 5.21
CA SER A 51 0.79 5.34 5.03
C SER A 51 -0.52 5.91 5.55
N CYS A 52 -1.61 5.58 4.86
CA CYS A 52 -2.97 5.89 5.28
C CYS A 52 -3.88 4.72 4.93
N THR A 53 -5.09 4.68 5.50
CA THR A 53 -6.08 3.64 5.21
C THR A 53 -7.43 4.29 4.95
N TYR A 54 -8.12 3.83 3.91
CA TYR A 54 -9.46 4.29 3.56
C TYR A 54 -10.30 3.12 3.06
N ASN A 55 -11.48 2.93 3.66
CA ASN A 55 -12.38 1.81 3.36
C ASN A 55 -11.73 0.41 3.43
N GLY A 56 -10.71 0.25 4.29
CA GLY A 56 -9.97 -1.01 4.46
C GLY A 56 -8.74 -1.15 3.55
N ASP A 57 -8.59 -0.29 2.54
CA ASP A 57 -7.46 -0.30 1.62
C ASP A 57 -6.34 0.64 2.11
N GLU A 58 -5.09 0.22 1.96
CA GLU A 58 -3.88 0.98 2.29
C GLU A 58 -3.48 1.89 1.12
N GLY A 59 -3.26 3.16 1.43
CA GLY A 59 -2.78 4.16 0.50
C GLY A 59 -1.56 4.88 1.05
N ARG A 60 -1.17 5.94 0.33
CA ARG A 60 -0.17 6.90 0.82
C ARG A 60 -0.73 8.31 0.74
N CYS A 61 -0.30 9.17 1.64
CA CYS A 61 -0.70 10.57 1.61
C CYS A 61 0.00 11.30 0.47
N TYR A 62 -0.78 11.89 -0.43
CA TYR A 62 -0.31 12.67 -1.55
C TYR A 62 -1.08 13.99 -1.62
N GLY A 63 -0.47 15.02 -2.21
CA GLY A 63 -1.21 16.20 -2.63
C GLY A 63 -2.26 15.81 -3.68
N GLU A 64 -3.38 16.53 -3.72
CA GLU A 64 -4.51 16.25 -4.63
C GLU A 64 -4.05 16.10 -6.09
N VAL A 65 -3.33 17.10 -6.59
CA VAL A 65 -2.83 17.10 -7.97
C VAL A 65 -1.80 16.00 -8.22
N GLU A 66 -0.97 15.68 -7.23
CA GLU A 66 0.02 14.60 -7.34
C GLU A 66 -0.66 13.23 -7.41
N CYS A 67 -1.67 13.00 -6.56
CA CYS A 67 -2.45 11.77 -6.58
C CYS A 67 -3.13 11.57 -7.95
N LEU A 68 -3.73 12.62 -8.50
CA LEU A 68 -4.35 12.58 -9.82
C LEU A 68 -3.32 12.32 -10.94
N ALA A 69 -2.17 12.99 -10.90
CA ALA A 69 -1.10 12.82 -11.87
C ALA A 69 -0.55 11.38 -11.89
N LEU A 70 -0.63 10.68 -10.76
CA LEU A 70 -0.26 9.27 -10.61
C LEU A 70 -1.42 8.30 -10.94
N ALA A 71 -2.54 8.81 -11.46
CA ALA A 71 -3.77 8.07 -11.71
C ALA A 71 -4.26 7.32 -10.46
N GLY A 72 -4.18 7.98 -9.30
CA GLY A 72 -4.70 7.49 -8.04
C GLY A 72 -6.15 7.90 -7.81
N ASN A 73 -6.76 7.29 -6.80
CA ASN A 73 -8.12 7.56 -6.36
C ASN A 73 -8.06 8.25 -5.01
N TYR A 74 -8.95 9.24 -4.84
CA TYR A 74 -9.00 10.03 -3.61
C TYR A 74 -9.74 9.28 -2.51
N GLY A 75 -9.10 9.16 -1.35
CA GLY A 75 -9.70 8.74 -0.09
C GLY A 75 -9.92 9.92 0.87
N ALA A 76 -9.84 9.65 2.17
CA ALA A 76 -9.96 10.68 3.20
C ALA A 76 -8.72 11.58 3.29
N PHE A 77 -8.88 12.76 3.91
CA PHE A 77 -7.75 13.65 4.19
C PHE A 77 -6.77 13.01 5.18
N CYS A 78 -5.48 13.18 4.92
CA CYS A 78 -4.43 12.76 5.83
C CYS A 78 -4.23 13.80 6.95
N PRO A 79 -3.73 13.39 8.13
CA PRO A 79 -3.42 14.32 9.22
C PRO A 79 -2.42 15.42 8.79
N GLY A 80 -2.64 16.64 9.25
CA GLY A 80 -1.79 17.78 8.92
C GLY A 80 -1.96 18.27 7.47
N LEU A 81 -0.93 18.90 6.92
CA LEU A 81 -0.93 19.46 5.55
C LEU A 81 -0.34 18.49 4.51
N GLN A 82 -0.59 17.20 4.68
CA GLN A 82 -0.02 16.13 3.85
C GLN A 82 -0.86 15.79 2.62
N GLY A 83 -2.07 16.35 2.52
CA GLY A 83 -3.01 16.13 1.42
C GLY A 83 -4.05 15.06 1.74
N LEU A 84 -4.29 14.15 0.81
CA LEU A 84 -5.29 13.09 0.93
C LEU A 84 -4.70 11.69 0.77
N CYS A 85 -5.43 10.71 1.26
CA CYS A 85 -5.08 9.31 1.11
C CYS A 85 -5.29 8.86 -0.34
N CYS A 86 -4.20 8.64 -1.07
CA CYS A 86 -4.23 8.24 -2.46
C CYS A 86 -4.15 6.72 -2.58
N LEU A 87 -5.11 6.14 -3.29
CA LEU A 87 -5.26 4.70 -3.49
C LEU A 87 -5.01 4.33 -4.95
N PHE A 88 -4.28 3.25 -5.18
CA PHE A 88 -3.89 2.85 -6.54
C PHE A 88 -4.58 1.56 -6.96
N TYR A 89 -5.80 1.68 -7.48
CA TYR A 89 -6.50 0.57 -8.14
C TYR A 89 -6.02 0.40 -9.57
N ARG A 90 -5.74 -0.83 -9.96
CA ARG A 90 -5.28 -1.20 -11.30
C ARG A 90 -6.07 -2.39 -11.80
N THR A 91 -6.20 -2.45 -13.12
CA THR A 91 -6.92 -3.52 -13.82
C THR A 91 -6.08 -4.11 -14.95
N CYS A 92 -6.69 -4.99 -15.74
CA CYS A 92 -6.06 -5.68 -16.86
C CYS A 92 -5.40 -4.71 -17.85
N GLY A 93 -4.22 -5.09 -18.33
CA GLY A 93 -3.39 -4.31 -19.25
C GLY A 93 -2.62 -3.16 -18.61
N GLN A 94 -2.86 -2.85 -17.33
CA GLN A 94 -2.19 -1.76 -16.65
C GLN A 94 -0.87 -2.19 -16.00
N ARG A 95 -0.11 -1.16 -15.63
CA ARG A 95 1.14 -1.30 -14.89
C ARG A 95 1.17 -0.35 -13.70
N THR A 96 1.94 -0.70 -12.68
CA THR A 96 2.17 0.18 -11.54
C THR A 96 3.64 0.21 -11.17
N SER A 97 4.10 1.35 -10.69
CA SER A 97 5.37 1.52 -9.98
C SER A 97 5.14 2.12 -8.60
N GLN A 98 3.89 2.06 -8.11
CA GLN A 98 3.52 2.55 -6.79
C GLN A 98 3.90 1.54 -5.72
N GLU A 99 4.15 2.03 -4.52
CA GLU A 99 4.59 1.22 -3.38
C GLU A 99 3.50 0.26 -2.90
N VAL A 100 2.24 0.70 -2.93
CA VAL A 100 1.05 -0.11 -2.64
C VAL A 100 0.07 0.08 -3.79
N ALA A 101 -0.48 -1.01 -4.30
CA ALA A 101 -1.49 -0.99 -5.35
C ALA A 101 -2.36 -2.25 -5.28
N TYR A 102 -3.59 -2.11 -5.74
CA TYR A 102 -4.62 -3.13 -5.71
C TYR A 102 -4.99 -3.53 -7.12
N PHE A 103 -4.89 -4.82 -7.41
CA PHE A 103 -5.41 -5.36 -8.66
C PHE A 103 -6.88 -5.71 -8.50
N ARG A 104 -7.71 -5.25 -9.43
CA ARG A 104 -9.15 -5.52 -9.51
C ARG A 104 -9.51 -5.90 -10.95
N ASN A 105 -10.38 -6.90 -11.11
CA ASN A 105 -10.98 -7.19 -12.41
C ASN A 105 -11.81 -5.99 -12.90
N LEU A 106 -12.07 -5.93 -14.20
CA LEU A 106 -12.63 -4.73 -14.85
C LEU A 106 -14.00 -4.33 -14.26
N HIS A 107 -14.77 -5.32 -13.80
CA HIS A 107 -16.13 -5.14 -13.27
C HIS A 107 -16.21 -5.27 -11.75
N TRP A 108 -15.08 -5.24 -11.04
CA TRP A 108 -15.06 -5.33 -9.58
C TRP A 108 -16.09 -4.37 -8.94
N PRO A 109 -16.93 -4.83 -7.98
CA PRO A 109 -16.89 -6.11 -7.26
C PRO A 109 -17.69 -7.25 -7.91
N LEU A 110 -18.20 -7.05 -9.13
CA LEU A 110 -18.91 -8.08 -9.89
C LEU A 110 -17.92 -9.05 -10.53
N GLU A 111 -18.46 -10.19 -10.96
CA GLU A 111 -17.72 -11.21 -11.69
C GLU A 111 -17.12 -10.64 -12.98
N ASP A 112 -15.93 -11.12 -13.34
CA ASP A 112 -15.33 -10.77 -14.61
C ASP A 112 -16.02 -11.53 -15.75
N GLN A 113 -16.49 -10.81 -16.76
CA GLN A 113 -17.13 -11.38 -17.94
C GLN A 113 -16.14 -11.59 -19.10
N SER A 114 -14.87 -11.19 -18.91
CA SER A 114 -13.81 -11.36 -19.89
C SER A 114 -13.40 -12.83 -20.00
N SER A 115 -13.50 -13.40 -21.21
CA SER A 115 -12.86 -14.67 -21.56
C SER A 115 -11.37 -14.51 -21.93
N SER A 116 -10.86 -13.29 -21.91
CA SER A 116 -9.49 -12.96 -22.33
C SER A 116 -8.48 -13.03 -21.18
N ALA A 117 -7.24 -13.39 -21.50
CA ALA A 117 -6.15 -13.40 -20.55
C ALA A 117 -5.86 -11.98 -20.02
N CYS A 118 -5.98 -11.80 -18.72
CA CYS A 118 -5.69 -10.54 -18.04
C CYS A 118 -4.23 -10.51 -17.56
N SER A 119 -3.49 -9.46 -17.90
CA SER A 119 -2.14 -9.22 -17.38
C SER A 119 -2.05 -7.92 -16.60
N PHE A 120 -1.28 -7.92 -15.53
CA PHE A 120 -0.96 -6.74 -14.73
C PHE A 120 0.53 -6.75 -14.41
N LYS A 121 1.22 -5.63 -14.66
CA LYS A 121 2.67 -5.56 -14.51
C LYS A 121 3.09 -4.62 -13.39
N VAL A 122 3.81 -5.15 -12.41
CA VAL A 122 4.49 -4.32 -11.40
C VAL A 122 5.90 -3.99 -11.88
N ILE A 123 6.22 -2.71 -11.92
CA ILE A 123 7.54 -2.19 -12.29
C ILE A 123 8.26 -1.80 -11.01
N ARG A 124 9.50 -2.25 -10.87
CA ARG A 124 10.36 -1.89 -9.74
C ARG A 124 10.51 -0.37 -9.67
N ARG A 125 10.07 0.23 -8.55
CA ARG A 125 10.14 1.69 -8.33
C ARG A 125 11.56 2.17 -8.06
N SER A 126 12.36 1.36 -7.36
CA SER A 126 13.73 1.69 -6.94
C SER A 126 14.51 0.41 -6.69
N ASP A 127 15.83 0.46 -6.88
CA ASP A 127 16.74 -0.64 -6.59
C ASP A 127 16.87 -0.96 -5.09
N LYS A 128 16.33 -0.08 -4.23
CA LYS A 128 16.26 -0.29 -2.77
C LYS A 128 15.16 -1.28 -2.36
N ILE A 129 14.25 -1.64 -3.27
CA ILE A 129 13.15 -2.57 -3.02
C ILE A 129 13.56 -3.97 -3.50
N CYS A 130 13.74 -4.89 -2.56
CA CYS A 130 14.27 -6.23 -2.83
C CYS A 130 13.21 -7.27 -3.24
N GLY A 131 11.92 -6.97 -3.05
CA GLY A 131 10.84 -7.90 -3.33
C GLY A 131 9.46 -7.27 -3.23
N LEU A 132 8.46 -8.00 -3.70
CA LEU A 132 7.05 -7.62 -3.64
C LEU A 132 6.32 -8.62 -2.75
N LYS A 133 5.49 -8.10 -1.84
CA LYS A 133 4.52 -8.92 -1.10
C LYS A 133 3.22 -8.92 -1.89
N VAL A 134 2.79 -10.10 -2.33
CA VAL A 134 1.49 -10.27 -2.97
C VAL A 134 0.54 -10.95 -1.99
N GLN A 135 -0.60 -10.33 -1.74
CA GLN A 135 -1.63 -10.85 -0.86
C GLN A 135 -2.98 -10.80 -1.57
N ALA A 136 -3.70 -11.91 -1.53
CA ALA A 136 -5.06 -11.99 -2.04
C ALA A 136 -6.04 -11.55 -0.95
N GLU A 137 -6.83 -10.50 -1.23
CA GLU A 137 -7.90 -10.06 -0.33
C GLU A 137 -9.21 -10.81 -0.59
N LYS A 138 -9.59 -10.91 -1.87
CA LYS A 138 -10.73 -11.71 -2.32
C LYS A 138 -10.39 -12.37 -3.65
N VAL A 139 -10.55 -13.68 -3.70
CA VAL A 139 -10.38 -14.48 -4.91
C VAL A 139 -11.53 -15.46 -4.96
N ASP A 140 -12.31 -15.37 -6.02
CA ASP A 140 -13.34 -16.34 -6.38
C ASP A 140 -13.11 -16.68 -7.85
N LEU A 141 -12.86 -17.96 -8.13
CA LEU A 141 -12.51 -18.45 -9.45
C LEU A 141 -13.42 -19.63 -9.76
N PRO A 142 -13.90 -19.78 -11.01
CA PRO A 142 -14.74 -20.91 -11.39
C PRO A 142 -14.01 -22.24 -11.09
N SER A 143 -14.60 -23.07 -10.24
CA SER A 143 -14.07 -24.42 -9.99
C SER A 143 -14.61 -25.37 -11.05
N HIS A 144 -13.73 -25.97 -11.87
CA HIS A 144 -14.10 -27.09 -12.72
C HIS A 144 -13.17 -28.29 -12.49
N SER A 145 -13.80 -29.47 -12.49
CA SER A 145 -13.28 -30.83 -12.27
C SER A 145 -11.77 -31.08 -12.52
N SER A 146 -11.16 -31.67 -11.49
CA SER A 146 -9.87 -32.39 -11.38
C SER A 146 -8.57 -31.82 -11.96
N ASN A 147 -8.56 -30.84 -12.88
CA ASN A 147 -7.34 -30.47 -13.61
C ASN A 147 -7.08 -28.95 -13.78
N CYS A 148 -7.80 -28.03 -13.10
CA CYS A 148 -7.57 -26.56 -13.18
C CYS A 148 -7.40 -26.01 -14.62
N VAL A 149 -8.13 -26.54 -15.60
CA VAL A 149 -7.88 -26.27 -17.03
C VAL A 149 -8.58 -24.98 -17.51
N SER A 150 -9.51 -24.42 -16.74
CA SER A 150 -10.38 -23.31 -17.19
C SER A 150 -9.91 -21.93 -16.75
N THR A 151 -9.46 -21.74 -15.50
CA THR A 151 -9.10 -20.40 -14.97
C THR A 151 -8.06 -20.50 -13.86
N PHE A 152 -6.98 -19.73 -13.97
CA PHE A 152 -5.92 -19.68 -12.96
C PHE A 152 -5.32 -18.28 -12.88
N ILE A 153 -4.73 -17.97 -11.72
CA ILE A 153 -3.90 -16.77 -11.51
C ILE A 153 -2.45 -17.20 -11.52
N HIS A 154 -1.65 -16.59 -12.39
CA HIS A 154 -0.22 -16.88 -12.50
C HIS A 154 0.61 -15.63 -12.20
N ILE A 155 1.50 -15.73 -11.21
CA ILE A 155 2.37 -14.65 -10.78
C ILE A 155 3.80 -15.04 -11.14
N THR A 156 4.46 -14.22 -11.95
CA THR A 156 5.87 -14.41 -12.33
C THR A 156 6.69 -13.22 -11.88
N GLY A 157 7.85 -13.52 -11.28
CA GLY A 157 8.86 -12.54 -10.96
C GLY A 157 9.98 -12.58 -11.99
N ALA A 158 10.35 -11.42 -12.55
CA ALA A 158 11.55 -11.26 -13.34
C ALA A 158 12.64 -10.65 -12.45
N GLY A 159 13.42 -11.49 -11.77
CA GLY A 159 14.57 -11.07 -10.98
C GLY A 159 15.85 -11.28 -11.78
N ILE A 160 16.55 -10.19 -12.12
CA ILE A 160 17.98 -10.25 -12.44
C ILE A 160 18.70 -9.89 -11.14
N ARG A 161 19.53 -10.81 -10.64
CA ARG A 161 20.45 -10.52 -9.53
C ARG A 161 21.55 -9.58 -10.00
#